data_AF-A0A7W9MHC9-F1
#
_entry.id   AF-A0A7W9MHC9-F1
#
_cell.length_a   1.000
_cell.length_b   1.000
_cell.length_c   1.000
_cell.angle_alpha   90.00
_cell.angle_beta   90.00
_cell.angle_gamma   90.00
#
_symmetry.space_group_name_H-M   'P 1'
#
loop_
_entity.id
_entity.type
_entity.pdbx_description
1 polymer ?
#
loop_
_entity_poly.entity_id
_entity_poly.type
_entity_poly.pdbx_seq_one_letter_code
_entity_poly.pdbx_strand_id
1 'polypeptide(L)'
;MVSDFQPYTLHLQGVTVEAYILDKITLPFAPPYIETSTQPESFEMWWKWLTYVFDLSDPAGAPVLTLPLSKDDQSLIDRYLRSVDDLLESSLLNVGQSFAYNVTAEGVKEILEKEFLSREVSRGVTVTFRQLHSTKEVACFSRVYNVLYKRLDGQPPRVREEGQRMVAQWREAHNKLQGHSLLQLVRKKMIAQGVMGGQYRPFGYELPPEQLISLYQYGDLIHWGKKRDELAEVADDPILEGLYRITFMEVMLVFAHIYMGFAKVIEAMTRPRS
;
A
#
# COMPACT_ATOMS: atom_id res chain seq x y z
N MET A 1 -13.40 34.46 47.85
CA MET A 1 -12.57 34.43 46.62
C MET A 1 -13.09 33.29 45.77
N VAL A 2 -13.93 33.61 44.78
CA VAL A 2 -14.38 32.66 43.77
C VAL A 2 -13.34 32.72 42.66
N SER A 3 -12.66 31.60 42.36
CA SER A 3 -11.71 31.57 41.26
C SER A 3 -12.47 31.56 39.94
N ASP A 4 -12.33 32.63 39.16
CA ASP A 4 -12.77 32.70 37.76
C ASP A 4 -11.91 31.74 36.92
N PHE A 5 -12.30 30.46 36.87
CA PHE A 5 -11.80 29.56 35.84
C PHE A 5 -12.55 29.87 34.55
N GLN A 6 -11.89 30.61 33.65
CA GLN A 6 -12.31 30.69 32.26
C GLN A 6 -12.13 29.30 31.63
N PRO A 7 -13.19 28.71 31.04
CA PRO A 7 -13.03 27.47 30.29
C PRO A 7 -12.10 27.73 29.11
N TYR A 8 -11.02 26.96 29.02
CA TYR A 8 -10.11 26.96 27.87
C TYR A 8 -10.28 25.66 27.10
N THR A 9 -10.30 25.76 25.77
CA THR A 9 -10.31 24.59 24.88
C THR A 9 -8.88 24.24 24.54
N LEU A 10 -8.45 23.04 24.96
CA LEU A 10 -7.16 22.49 24.59
C LEU A 10 -7.30 21.78 23.23
N HIS A 11 -6.68 22.31 22.19
CA HIS A 11 -6.58 21.64 20.90
C HIS A 11 -5.33 20.74 20.90
N LEU A 12 -5.52 19.45 21.12
CA LEU A 12 -4.47 18.44 20.97
C LEU A 12 -4.53 17.86 19.57
N GLN A 13 -3.47 18.05 18.78
CA GLN A 13 -3.28 17.36 17.50
C GLN A 13 -2.32 16.19 17.73
N GLY A 14 -2.85 14.97 17.71
CA GLY A 14 -2.06 13.75 17.79
C GLY A 14 -1.58 13.31 16.40
N VAL A 15 -0.34 12.84 16.31
CA VAL A 15 0.16 12.08 15.15
C VAL A 15 0.27 10.61 15.53
N THR A 16 0.25 9.72 14.54
CA THR A 16 0.42 8.28 14.77
C THR A 16 1.80 8.00 15.37
N VAL A 17 1.94 6.95 16.19
CA VAL A 17 3.24 6.59 16.78
C VAL A 17 4.25 6.22 15.71
N GLU A 18 3.79 5.68 14.59
CA GLU A 18 4.58 5.34 13.41
C GLU A 18 5.21 6.57 12.75
N ALA A 19 4.62 7.76 12.90
CA ALA A 19 5.21 8.98 12.37
C ALA A 19 6.58 9.29 13.01
N TYR A 20 6.81 8.84 14.25
CA TYR A 20 8.07 9.03 14.97
C TYR A 20 9.30 8.46 14.23
N ILE A 21 9.12 7.42 13.41
CA ILE A 21 10.23 6.83 12.66
C ILE A 21 10.58 7.64 11.41
N LEU A 22 9.65 8.42 10.85
CA LEU A 22 9.80 9.05 9.53
C LEU A 22 10.99 10.00 9.44
N ASP A 23 11.25 10.78 10.49
CA ASP A 23 12.38 11.72 10.54
C ASP A 23 13.74 11.02 10.69
N LYS A 24 13.73 9.72 11.00
CA LYS A 24 14.92 8.89 11.16
C LYS A 24 15.27 8.10 9.90
N ILE A 25 14.41 8.14 8.88
CA ILE A 25 14.59 7.39 7.65
C ILE A 25 14.97 8.33 6.52
N THR A 26 16.17 8.11 5.98
CA THR A 26 16.60 8.67 4.71
C THR A 26 16.29 7.69 3.61
N LEU A 27 15.59 8.15 2.57
CA LEU A 27 15.33 7.33 1.39
C LEU A 27 16.62 7.13 0.60
N PRO A 28 17.00 5.88 0.26
CA PRO A 28 18.24 5.62 -0.48
C PRO A 28 18.16 6.02 -1.96
N PHE A 29 16.95 6.21 -2.49
CA PHE A 29 16.67 6.63 -3.86
C PHE A 29 15.34 7.39 -3.91
N ALA A 30 15.10 8.13 -4.98
CA ALA A 30 13.84 8.83 -5.20
C ALA A 30 12.69 7.82 -5.36
N PRO A 31 11.55 8.00 -4.66
CA PRO A 31 10.39 7.15 -4.82
C PRO A 31 9.96 6.98 -6.30
N PRO A 32 9.79 5.74 -6.78
CA PRO A 32 9.22 5.44 -8.10
C PRO A 32 7.98 6.25 -8.45
N TYR A 33 8.05 7.00 -9.56
CA TYR A 33 6.97 7.84 -10.10
C TYR A 33 6.55 9.02 -9.21
N ILE A 34 7.39 9.46 -8.27
CA ILE A 34 7.08 10.63 -7.43
C ILE A 34 6.75 11.89 -8.24
N GLU A 35 7.36 12.03 -9.43
CA GLU A 35 7.16 13.15 -10.34
C GLU A 35 5.72 13.29 -10.85
N THR A 36 4.91 12.23 -10.76
CA THR A 36 3.50 12.25 -11.18
C THR A 36 2.54 12.54 -10.03
N SER A 37 3.03 12.57 -8.78
CA SER A 37 2.19 12.76 -7.60
C SER A 37 1.85 14.24 -7.39
N THR A 38 0.58 14.52 -7.09
CA THR A 38 0.16 15.84 -6.61
C THR A 38 0.47 16.07 -5.13
N GLN A 39 0.90 15.03 -4.40
CA GLN A 39 1.22 15.04 -2.97
C GLN A 39 2.55 14.34 -2.68
N PRO A 40 3.69 14.91 -3.13
CA PRO A 40 5.00 14.26 -3.03
C PRO A 40 5.41 13.93 -1.58
N GLU A 41 5.04 14.75 -0.60
CA GLU A 41 5.35 14.50 0.82
C GLU A 41 4.66 13.23 1.35
N SER A 42 3.38 13.06 1.05
CA SER A 42 2.62 11.84 1.37
C SER A 42 3.23 10.62 0.67
N PHE A 43 3.64 10.78 -0.59
CA PHE A 43 4.29 9.73 -1.36
C PHE A 43 5.62 9.30 -0.71
N GLU A 44 6.48 10.25 -0.36
CA GLU A 44 7.74 10.00 0.36
C GLU A 44 7.51 9.32 1.72
N MET A 45 6.48 9.73 2.45
CA MET A 45 6.12 9.13 3.74
C MET A 45 5.88 7.61 3.60
N TRP A 46 5.08 7.18 2.61
CA TRP A 46 4.84 5.76 2.37
C TRP A 46 6.13 5.00 2.03
N TRP A 47 6.99 5.60 1.22
CA TRP A 47 8.28 5.01 0.88
C TRP A 47 9.24 4.93 2.06
N LYS A 48 9.19 5.89 3.00
CA LYS A 48 10.00 5.83 4.23
C LYS A 48 9.58 4.65 5.09
N TRP A 49 8.29 4.41 5.26
CA TRP A 49 7.82 3.23 5.98
C TRP A 49 8.13 1.93 5.25
N LEU A 50 7.97 1.87 3.93
CA LEU A 50 8.36 0.70 3.12
C LEU A 50 9.85 0.40 3.26
N THR A 51 10.70 1.43 3.13
CA THR A 51 12.17 1.32 3.33
C THR A 51 12.49 0.85 4.73
N TYR A 52 11.85 1.46 5.74
CA TYR A 52 12.05 1.07 7.13
C TYR A 52 11.70 -0.40 7.36
N VAL A 53 10.65 -0.94 6.76
CA VAL A 53 10.23 -2.33 6.99
C VAL A 53 11.04 -3.31 6.16
N PHE A 54 11.20 -3.06 4.86
CA PHE A 54 11.64 -4.04 3.88
C PHE A 54 13.06 -3.84 3.35
N ASP A 55 13.65 -2.64 3.50
CA ASP A 55 14.97 -2.32 2.95
C ASP A 55 15.10 -2.67 1.45
N LEU A 56 14.10 -2.23 0.66
CA LEU A 56 14.02 -2.53 -0.77
C LEU A 56 15.19 -1.89 -1.53
N SER A 57 15.80 -2.66 -2.44
CA SER A 57 16.82 -2.13 -3.35
C SER A 57 16.23 -1.12 -4.35
N ASP A 58 17.08 -0.22 -4.87
CA ASP A 58 16.67 0.72 -5.94
C ASP A 58 16.17 -0.05 -7.17
N PRO A 59 14.87 0.08 -7.53
CA PRO A 59 14.32 -0.65 -8.66
C PRO A 59 14.93 -0.23 -10.00
N ALA A 60 15.45 1.00 -10.13
CA ALA A 60 16.15 1.45 -11.33
C ALA A 60 17.52 0.78 -11.51
N GLY A 61 18.08 0.19 -10.45
CA GLY A 61 19.33 -0.56 -10.45
C GLY A 61 19.21 -2.02 -10.92
N ALA A 62 18.02 -2.47 -11.38
CA ALA A 62 17.84 -3.83 -11.85
C ALA A 62 18.69 -4.13 -13.10
N PRO A 63 19.27 -5.34 -13.23
CA PRO A 63 20.13 -5.65 -14.37
C PRO A 63 19.32 -5.84 -15.66
N VAL A 64 19.81 -5.25 -16.76
CA VAL A 64 19.19 -5.37 -18.08
C VAL A 64 19.25 -6.82 -18.58
N LEU A 65 18.11 -7.36 -19.01
CA LEU A 65 18.04 -8.69 -19.61
C LEU A 65 18.83 -8.73 -20.92
N THR A 66 19.65 -9.75 -21.08
CA THR A 66 20.49 -9.95 -22.27
C THR A 66 19.81 -10.76 -23.36
N LEU A 67 18.78 -11.53 -22.98
CA LEU A 67 18.00 -12.35 -23.88
C LEU A 67 16.55 -11.81 -23.96
N PRO A 68 15.94 -11.76 -25.16
CA PRO A 68 14.67 -11.05 -25.40
C PRO A 68 13.45 -11.79 -24.82
N LEU A 69 12.46 -11.09 -24.30
CA LEU A 69 11.21 -11.74 -23.88
C LEU A 69 10.49 -12.40 -25.06
N SER A 70 9.71 -13.47 -24.79
CA SER A 70 8.80 -13.99 -25.80
C SER A 70 7.70 -12.96 -26.10
N LYS A 71 7.01 -13.08 -27.23
CA LYS A 71 5.93 -12.15 -27.58
C LYS A 71 4.80 -12.16 -26.54
N ASP A 72 4.47 -13.34 -26.02
CA ASP A 72 3.42 -13.50 -25.02
C ASP A 72 3.84 -12.90 -23.67
N ASP A 73 5.08 -13.13 -23.25
CA ASP A 73 5.64 -12.55 -22.02
C ASP A 73 5.71 -11.02 -22.12
N GLN A 74 6.12 -10.48 -23.27
CA GLN A 74 6.14 -9.05 -23.53
C GLN A 74 4.74 -8.46 -23.46
N SER A 75 3.75 -9.09 -24.11
CA SER A 75 2.35 -8.62 -24.06
C SER A 75 1.78 -8.60 -22.64
N LEU A 76 2.14 -9.60 -21.82
CA LEU A 76 1.75 -9.66 -20.41
C LEU A 76 2.38 -8.51 -19.62
N ILE A 77 3.69 -8.28 -19.80
CA ILE A 77 4.41 -7.16 -19.18
C ILE A 77 3.83 -5.81 -19.60
N ASP A 78 3.58 -5.59 -20.89
CA ASP A 78 3.00 -4.35 -21.41
C ASP A 78 1.59 -4.11 -20.85
N ARG A 79 0.83 -5.17 -20.58
CA ARG A 79 -0.47 -5.03 -19.91
C ARG A 79 -0.32 -4.64 -18.44
N TYR A 80 0.64 -5.21 -17.72
CA TYR A 80 0.93 -4.84 -16.33
C TYR A 80 1.34 -3.37 -16.22
N LEU A 81 2.27 -2.91 -17.05
CA LEU A 81 2.73 -1.52 -17.06
C LEU A 81 1.57 -0.56 -17.32
N ARG A 82 0.72 -0.83 -18.31
CA ARG A 82 -0.50 -0.03 -18.55
C ARG A 82 -1.44 0.01 -17.35
N SER A 83 -1.61 -1.11 -16.63
CA SER A 83 -2.43 -1.10 -15.41
C SER A 83 -1.79 -0.31 -14.27
N VAL A 84 -0.46 -0.18 -14.24
CA VAL A 84 0.24 0.73 -13.30
C VAL A 84 0.04 2.18 -13.73
N ASP A 85 0.08 2.49 -15.03
CA ASP A 85 -0.25 3.84 -15.54
C ASP A 85 -1.70 4.22 -15.18
N ASP A 86 -2.67 3.32 -15.39
CA ASP A 86 -4.07 3.52 -14.98
C ASP A 86 -4.20 3.80 -13.46
N LEU A 87 -3.32 3.22 -12.64
CA LEU A 87 -3.30 3.43 -11.19
C LEU A 87 -2.65 4.77 -10.80
N LEU A 88 -1.61 5.18 -11.53
CA LEU A 88 -0.93 6.48 -11.37
C LEU A 88 -1.89 7.66 -11.66
N GLU A 89 -2.73 7.51 -12.67
CA GLU A 89 -3.75 8.50 -13.03
C GLU A 89 -4.95 8.49 -12.05
N SER A 90 -5.04 7.50 -11.17
CA SER A 90 -6.20 7.34 -10.30
C SER A 90 -6.21 8.33 -9.13
N SER A 91 -7.41 8.64 -8.64
CA SER A 91 -7.58 9.50 -7.46
C SER A 91 -7.05 8.88 -6.16
N LEU A 92 -6.74 7.58 -6.13
CA LEU A 92 -6.20 6.89 -4.95
C LEU A 92 -4.91 7.53 -4.44
N LEU A 93 -4.03 7.92 -5.36
CA LEU A 93 -2.71 8.48 -5.03
C LEU A 93 -2.74 10.00 -4.81
N ASN A 94 -3.82 10.65 -5.23
CA ASN A 94 -3.84 12.10 -5.44
C ASN A 94 -4.85 12.85 -4.53
N VAL A 95 -5.74 12.14 -3.85
CA VAL A 95 -6.77 12.73 -2.97
C VAL A 95 -6.49 12.34 -1.51
N GLY A 96 -6.35 13.34 -0.65
CA GLY A 96 -6.30 13.14 0.79
C GLY A 96 -7.62 12.57 1.29
N GLN A 97 -7.57 11.58 2.18
CA GLN A 97 -8.75 11.02 2.82
C GLN A 97 -8.59 11.15 4.33
N SER A 98 -9.64 11.59 5.01
CA SER A 98 -9.62 11.87 6.43
C SER A 98 -10.88 11.30 7.10
N PHE A 99 -10.69 10.86 8.34
CA PHE A 99 -11.78 10.46 9.22
C PHE A 99 -11.41 10.89 10.63
N ALA A 100 -12.20 11.80 11.19
CA ALA A 100 -12.00 12.31 12.54
C ALA A 100 -13.28 12.16 13.34
N TYR A 101 -13.14 11.77 14.62
CA TYR A 101 -14.26 11.60 15.54
C TYR A 101 -13.88 12.06 16.94
N ASN A 102 -14.86 12.56 17.69
CA ASN A 102 -14.68 13.02 19.07
C ASN A 102 -15.03 11.91 20.05
N VAL A 103 -14.04 11.47 20.84
CA VAL A 103 -14.24 10.57 21.97
C VAL A 103 -14.39 11.39 23.25
N THR A 104 -15.48 11.18 23.98
CA THR A 104 -15.73 11.76 25.29
C THR A 104 -15.72 10.67 26.37
N ALA A 105 -15.76 11.05 27.65
CA ALA A 105 -15.85 10.11 28.76
C ALA A 105 -17.10 9.21 28.71
N GLU A 106 -18.14 9.63 27.99
CA GLU A 106 -19.40 8.90 27.79
C GLU A 106 -19.38 8.02 26.52
N GLY A 107 -18.25 7.99 25.79
CA GLY A 107 -18.12 7.35 24.48
C GLY A 107 -17.98 8.37 23.34
N VAL A 108 -18.09 7.89 22.10
CA VAL A 108 -17.97 8.76 20.92
C VAL A 108 -19.24 9.58 20.75
N LYS A 109 -19.08 10.90 20.65
CA LYS A 109 -20.21 11.84 20.64
C LYS A 109 -20.52 12.37 19.24
N GLU A 110 -19.53 12.45 18.36
CA GLU A 110 -19.66 13.08 17.05
C GLU A 110 -18.56 12.64 16.06
N ILE A 111 -18.92 12.47 14.79
CA ILE A 111 -17.98 12.36 13.67
C ILE A 111 -17.70 13.79 13.18
N LEU A 112 -16.44 14.22 13.26
CA LEU A 112 -16.01 15.59 12.97
C LEU A 112 -15.68 15.80 11.50
N GLU A 113 -15.15 14.75 10.85
CA GLU A 113 -14.69 14.84 9.47
C GLU A 113 -14.80 13.46 8.81
N LYS A 114 -15.32 13.43 7.58
CA LYS A 114 -15.43 12.23 6.74
C LYS A 114 -15.18 12.62 5.30
N GLU A 115 -13.92 12.61 4.89
CA GLU A 115 -13.53 12.82 3.50
C GLU A 115 -13.06 11.49 2.89
N PHE A 116 -13.94 10.90 2.09
CA PHE A 116 -13.65 9.66 1.37
C PHE A 116 -13.86 9.85 -0.12
N LEU A 117 -13.17 9.03 -0.92
CA LEU A 117 -13.49 8.94 -2.34
C LEU A 117 -14.97 8.62 -2.53
N SER A 118 -15.58 9.21 -3.56
CA SER A 118 -16.95 8.87 -3.92
C SER A 118 -17.06 7.37 -4.20
N ARG A 119 -18.27 6.82 -4.10
CA ARG A 119 -18.48 5.38 -4.32
C ARG A 119 -18.10 4.96 -5.75
N GLU A 120 -18.40 5.79 -6.74
CA GLU A 120 -18.02 5.57 -8.14
C GLU A 120 -16.50 5.49 -8.29
N VAL A 121 -15.78 6.47 -7.74
CA VAL A 121 -14.32 6.51 -7.78
C VAL A 121 -13.72 5.32 -7.03
N SER A 122 -14.26 5.00 -5.85
CA SER A 122 -13.82 3.85 -5.05
C SER A 122 -13.95 2.54 -5.83
N ARG A 123 -15.06 2.34 -6.55
CA ARG A 123 -15.27 1.16 -7.41
C ARG A 123 -14.26 1.13 -8.56
N GLY A 124 -14.07 2.24 -9.26
CA GLY A 124 -13.11 2.36 -10.37
C GLY A 124 -11.68 2.00 -9.93
N VAL A 125 -11.21 2.64 -8.86
CA VAL A 125 -9.90 2.36 -8.25
C VAL A 125 -9.77 0.89 -7.85
N THR A 126 -10.79 0.33 -7.19
CA THR A 126 -10.75 -1.07 -6.72
C THR A 126 -10.68 -2.06 -7.89
N VAL A 127 -11.34 -1.78 -9.02
CA VAL A 127 -11.26 -2.60 -10.24
C VAL A 127 -9.87 -2.52 -10.88
N THR A 128 -9.30 -1.33 -11.02
CA THR A 128 -7.91 -1.16 -11.52
C THR A 128 -6.91 -1.86 -10.61
N PHE A 129 -7.00 -1.64 -9.30
CA PHE A 129 -6.18 -2.32 -8.29
C PHE A 129 -6.25 -3.85 -8.43
N ARG A 130 -7.45 -4.39 -8.62
CA ARG A 130 -7.65 -5.83 -8.76
C ARG A 130 -6.87 -6.41 -9.94
N GLN A 131 -6.72 -5.69 -11.06
CA GLN A 131 -5.97 -6.16 -12.23
C GLN A 131 -4.50 -6.48 -11.90
N LEU A 132 -3.90 -5.72 -10.98
CA LEU A 132 -2.53 -5.90 -10.53
C LEU A 132 -2.43 -6.91 -9.39
N HIS A 133 -3.42 -6.95 -8.49
CA HIS A 133 -3.37 -7.71 -7.26
C HIS A 133 -3.85 -9.17 -7.39
N SER A 134 -4.99 -9.41 -8.04
CA SER A 134 -5.66 -10.71 -8.01
C SER A 134 -4.97 -11.73 -8.92
N THR A 135 -4.66 -12.91 -8.37
CA THR A 135 -4.04 -14.04 -9.10
C THR A 135 -4.92 -14.60 -10.22
N LYS A 136 -6.21 -14.27 -10.23
CA LYS A 136 -7.17 -14.62 -11.29
C LYS A 136 -6.99 -13.76 -12.55
N GLU A 137 -6.32 -12.62 -12.45
CA GLU A 137 -6.11 -11.69 -13.56
C GLU A 137 -4.84 -12.08 -14.35
N VAL A 138 -4.86 -11.85 -15.66
CA VAL A 138 -3.83 -12.37 -16.59
C VAL A 138 -2.48 -11.69 -16.42
N ALA A 139 -2.47 -10.39 -16.14
CA ALA A 139 -1.27 -9.58 -16.00
C ALA A 139 -1.13 -9.06 -14.57
N CYS A 140 -1.40 -9.89 -13.56
CA CYS A 140 -1.18 -9.53 -12.16
C CYS A 140 0.30 -9.65 -11.75
N PHE A 141 0.66 -9.01 -10.64
CA PHE A 141 2.02 -9.00 -10.06
C PHE A 141 2.63 -10.40 -9.99
N SER A 142 1.89 -11.38 -9.45
CA SER A 142 2.39 -12.75 -9.27
C SER A 142 2.76 -13.42 -10.61
N ARG A 143 1.99 -13.17 -11.67
CA ARG A 143 2.27 -13.75 -12.99
C ARG A 143 3.46 -13.08 -13.66
N VAL A 144 3.53 -11.75 -13.61
CA VAL A 144 4.68 -10.98 -14.13
C VAL A 144 5.97 -11.36 -13.41
N TYR A 145 5.93 -11.44 -12.08
CA TYR A 145 7.05 -11.93 -11.29
C TYR A 145 7.53 -13.30 -11.80
N ASN A 146 6.61 -14.26 -12.00
CA ASN A 146 6.99 -15.61 -12.40
C ASN A 146 7.61 -15.63 -13.81
N VAL A 147 7.09 -14.81 -14.73
CA VAL A 147 7.65 -14.63 -16.07
C VAL A 147 9.07 -14.07 -16.00
N LEU A 148 9.30 -12.99 -15.26
CA LEU A 148 10.62 -12.39 -15.10
C LEU A 148 11.60 -13.34 -14.42
N TYR A 149 11.18 -13.99 -13.33
CA TYR A 149 12.01 -14.93 -12.59
C TYR A 149 12.46 -16.09 -13.48
N LYS A 150 11.54 -16.69 -14.24
CA LYS A 150 11.85 -17.74 -15.22
C LYS A 150 12.75 -17.21 -16.34
N ARG A 151 12.57 -15.96 -16.78
CA ARG A 151 13.42 -15.36 -17.81
C ARG A 151 14.86 -15.18 -17.35
N LEU A 152 15.05 -14.88 -16.06
CA LEU A 152 16.36 -14.73 -15.43
C LEU A 152 17.16 -16.04 -15.39
N ASP A 153 16.51 -17.20 -15.31
CA ASP A 153 17.19 -18.50 -15.29
C ASP A 153 18.11 -18.73 -16.50
N GLY A 154 17.70 -18.20 -17.67
CA GLY A 154 18.46 -18.28 -18.92
C GLY A 154 19.54 -17.19 -19.09
N GLN A 155 19.68 -16.24 -18.17
CA GLN A 155 20.63 -15.14 -18.28
C GLN A 155 22.05 -15.56 -17.83
N PRO A 156 23.09 -14.81 -18.24
CA PRO A 156 24.44 -14.97 -17.69
C PRO A 156 24.45 -14.91 -16.16
N PRO A 157 25.36 -15.64 -15.46
CA PRO A 157 25.32 -15.81 -14.01
C PRO A 157 25.14 -14.52 -13.21
N ARG A 158 25.90 -13.48 -13.55
CA ARG A 158 25.81 -12.17 -12.88
C ARG A 158 24.42 -11.54 -12.99
N VAL A 159 23.86 -11.46 -14.20
CA VAL A 159 22.53 -10.89 -14.46
C VAL A 159 21.45 -11.72 -13.79
N ARG A 160 21.56 -13.05 -13.87
CA ARG A 160 20.63 -13.98 -13.23
C ARG A 160 20.59 -13.77 -11.72
N GLU A 161 21.74 -13.80 -11.06
CA GLU A 161 21.81 -13.71 -9.60
C GLU A 161 21.38 -12.34 -9.08
N GLU A 162 21.87 -11.25 -9.69
CA GLU A 162 21.47 -9.89 -9.34
C GLU A 162 19.96 -9.68 -9.58
N GLY A 163 19.44 -10.12 -10.73
CA GLY A 163 18.03 -9.96 -11.09
C GLY A 163 17.11 -10.81 -10.23
N GLN A 164 17.47 -12.06 -9.91
CA GLN A 164 16.67 -12.95 -9.06
C GLN A 164 16.57 -12.40 -7.64
N ARG A 165 17.68 -11.90 -7.07
CA ARG A 165 17.65 -11.23 -5.76
C ARG A 165 16.72 -10.03 -5.78
N MET A 166 16.82 -9.17 -6.80
CA MET A 166 15.97 -8.00 -6.96
C MET A 166 14.48 -8.39 -6.97
N VAL A 167 14.04 -9.23 -7.91
CA VAL A 167 12.61 -9.57 -8.02
C VAL A 167 12.10 -10.32 -6.78
N ALA A 168 12.94 -11.13 -6.13
CA ALA A 168 12.58 -11.86 -4.92
C ALA A 168 12.28 -10.93 -3.74
N GLN A 169 13.05 -9.85 -3.56
CA GLN A 169 12.79 -8.85 -2.51
C GLN A 169 11.39 -8.23 -2.67
N TRP A 170 11.01 -7.84 -3.89
CA TRP A 170 9.68 -7.29 -4.17
C TRP A 170 8.56 -8.30 -3.90
N ARG A 171 8.77 -9.57 -4.26
CA ARG A 171 7.80 -10.64 -3.96
C ARG A 171 7.66 -10.90 -2.47
N GLU A 172 8.76 -10.88 -1.73
CA GLU A 172 8.73 -11.05 -0.27
C GLU A 172 7.95 -9.92 0.40
N ALA A 173 8.22 -8.66 0.03
CA ALA A 173 7.48 -7.51 0.54
C ALA A 173 5.99 -7.61 0.21
N HIS A 174 5.65 -7.89 -1.05
CA HIS A 174 4.27 -8.12 -1.49
C HIS A 174 3.57 -9.19 -0.63
N ASN A 175 4.17 -10.38 -0.50
CA ASN A 175 3.58 -11.50 0.24
C ASN A 175 3.43 -11.18 1.74
N LYS A 176 4.38 -10.44 2.33
CA LYS A 176 4.31 -10.03 3.73
C LYS A 176 3.12 -9.09 3.97
N LEU A 177 2.88 -8.18 3.03
CA LEU A 177 1.79 -7.22 3.05
C LEU A 177 0.41 -7.85 2.85
N GLN A 178 0.32 -9.07 2.31
CA GLN A 178 -0.96 -9.79 2.24
C GLN A 178 -1.49 -10.15 3.65
N GLY A 179 -0.58 -10.48 4.57
CA GLY A 179 -0.92 -10.91 5.93
C GLY A 179 -0.85 -9.83 7.00
N HIS A 180 -0.19 -8.70 6.72
CA HIS A 180 0.03 -7.63 7.69
C HIS A 180 -0.01 -6.26 7.02
N SER A 181 -0.72 -5.28 7.60
CA SER A 181 -0.63 -3.92 7.08
C SER A 181 0.78 -3.35 7.30
N LEU A 182 1.17 -2.36 6.48
CA LEU A 182 2.49 -1.73 6.61
C LEU A 182 2.70 -1.16 8.01
N LEU A 183 1.70 -0.46 8.56
CA LEU A 183 1.78 0.13 9.90
C LEU A 183 1.94 -0.94 11.00
N GLN A 184 1.32 -2.11 10.84
CA GLN A 184 1.55 -3.23 11.77
C GLN A 184 3.01 -3.69 11.71
N LEU A 185 3.61 -3.77 10.51
CA LEU A 185 5.01 -4.15 10.35
C LEU A 185 5.96 -3.07 10.90
N VAL A 186 5.64 -1.79 10.72
CA VAL A 186 6.38 -0.66 11.30
C VAL A 186 6.39 -0.78 12.83
N ARG A 187 5.22 -0.93 13.47
CA ARG A 187 5.12 -1.09 14.94
C ARG A 187 5.86 -2.33 15.43
N LYS A 188 5.71 -3.48 14.78
CA LYS A 188 6.45 -4.70 15.14
C LYS A 188 7.97 -4.47 15.08
N LYS A 189 8.47 -3.77 14.06
CA LYS A 189 9.89 -3.45 13.93
C LYS A 189 10.35 -2.45 14.99
N MET A 190 9.55 -1.42 15.28
CA MET A 190 9.83 -0.45 16.36
C MET A 190 9.93 -1.13 17.74
N ILE A 191 9.07 -2.09 18.02
CA ILE A 191 9.13 -2.90 19.25
C ILE A 191 10.40 -3.74 19.29
N ALA A 192 10.71 -4.44 18.19
CA ALA A 192 11.93 -5.26 18.09
C ALA A 192 13.22 -4.45 18.28
N GLN A 193 13.21 -3.17 17.92
CA GLN A 193 14.33 -2.23 18.08
C GLN A 193 14.31 -1.48 19.42
N GLY A 194 13.33 -1.72 20.30
CA GLY A 194 13.19 -1.02 21.58
C GLY A 194 12.79 0.45 21.47
N VAL A 195 12.37 0.90 20.28
CA VAL A 195 11.85 2.27 20.05
C VAL A 195 10.46 2.42 20.69
N MET A 196 9.67 1.35 20.62
CA MET A 196 8.36 1.26 21.27
C MET A 196 8.41 0.18 22.34
N GLY A 197 7.98 0.49 23.57
CA GLY A 197 7.93 -0.46 24.66
C GLY A 197 6.76 -1.44 24.56
N GLY A 198 6.88 -2.58 25.25
CA GLY A 198 5.81 -3.56 25.40
C GLY A 198 5.73 -4.63 24.29
N GLN A 199 4.63 -5.38 24.28
CA GLN A 199 4.34 -6.40 23.27
C GLN A 199 3.39 -5.85 22.22
N TYR A 200 3.57 -6.29 20.96
CA TYR A 200 2.66 -5.91 19.89
C TYR A 200 1.24 -6.44 20.18
N ARG A 201 0.26 -5.53 20.13
CA ARG A 201 -1.16 -5.88 20.16
C ARG A 201 -1.84 -5.17 18.99
N PRO A 202 -2.51 -5.92 18.08
CA PRO A 202 -3.26 -5.28 17.00
C PRO A 202 -4.41 -4.48 17.58
N PHE A 203 -4.74 -3.34 16.96
CA PHE A 203 -5.96 -2.64 17.29
C PHE A 203 -7.18 -3.47 16.86
N GLY A 204 -8.33 -3.28 17.53
CA GLY A 204 -9.53 -4.09 17.27
C GLY A 204 -10.03 -4.00 15.82
N TYR A 205 -9.71 -2.90 15.12
CA TYR A 205 -10.09 -2.69 13.73
C TYR A 205 -9.06 -3.21 12.71
N GLU A 206 -7.94 -3.77 13.15
CA GLU A 206 -6.88 -4.21 12.25
C GLU A 206 -7.10 -5.62 11.71
N LEU A 207 -7.74 -5.69 10.54
CA LEU A 207 -7.79 -6.92 9.77
C LEU A 207 -6.52 -7.12 8.93
N PRO A 208 -6.11 -8.38 8.67
CA PRO A 208 -5.12 -8.67 7.64
C PRO A 208 -5.55 -8.06 6.29
N PRO A 209 -4.62 -7.47 5.51
CA PRO A 209 -4.97 -6.79 4.26
C PRO A 209 -5.79 -7.63 3.27
N GLU A 210 -5.48 -8.91 3.09
CA GLU A 210 -6.29 -9.80 2.23
C GLU A 210 -7.74 -9.97 2.72
N GLN A 211 -7.96 -9.99 4.03
CA GLN A 211 -9.32 -10.07 4.58
C GLN A 211 -10.09 -8.78 4.29
N LEU A 212 -9.44 -7.64 4.45
CA LEU A 212 -10.04 -6.33 4.20
C LEU A 212 -10.33 -6.10 2.70
N ILE A 213 -9.38 -6.48 1.83
CA ILE A 213 -9.57 -6.47 0.37
C ILE A 213 -10.75 -7.36 -0.01
N SER A 214 -10.80 -8.59 0.52
CA SER A 214 -11.90 -9.51 0.25
C SER A 214 -13.25 -8.97 0.75
N LEU A 215 -13.27 -8.34 1.93
CA LEU A 215 -14.48 -7.76 2.52
C LEU A 215 -15.09 -6.71 1.59
N TYR A 216 -14.30 -5.75 1.13
CA TYR A 216 -14.81 -4.68 0.26
C TYR A 216 -15.08 -5.14 -1.18
N GLN A 217 -14.19 -5.95 -1.78
CA GLN A 217 -14.37 -6.42 -3.16
C GLN A 217 -15.58 -7.34 -3.32
N TYR A 218 -15.79 -8.25 -2.36
CA TYR A 218 -16.90 -9.23 -2.41
C TYR A 218 -18.08 -8.86 -1.51
N GLY A 219 -18.00 -7.73 -0.82
CA GLY A 219 -19.10 -7.16 -0.05
C GLY A 219 -19.94 -6.22 -0.89
N ASP A 220 -19.32 -5.31 -1.67
CA ASP A 220 -20.10 -4.27 -2.36
C ASP A 220 -19.39 -3.51 -3.51
N LEU A 221 -18.06 -3.44 -3.54
CA LEU A 221 -17.35 -2.59 -4.53
C LEU A 221 -17.24 -3.22 -5.92
N ILE A 222 -17.02 -4.53 -6.01
CA ILE A 222 -16.97 -5.24 -7.30
C ILE A 222 -18.12 -6.24 -7.40
N HIS A 223 -18.29 -7.06 -6.36
CA HIS A 223 -19.32 -8.06 -6.27
C HIS A 223 -20.14 -7.82 -5.02
N TRP A 224 -21.46 -7.86 -5.14
CA TRP A 224 -22.36 -8.01 -3.99
C TRP A 224 -22.48 -9.51 -3.66
N GLY A 225 -21.48 -10.03 -2.95
CA GLY A 225 -21.20 -11.46 -2.87
C GLY A 225 -21.33 -12.04 -1.46
N LYS A 226 -20.42 -12.97 -1.13
CA LYS A 226 -20.42 -13.73 0.13
C LYS A 226 -20.05 -12.90 1.37
N LYS A 227 -19.52 -11.70 1.18
CA LYS A 227 -19.05 -10.81 2.24
C LYS A 227 -20.00 -9.65 2.52
N ARG A 228 -21.18 -9.60 1.87
CA ARG A 228 -22.13 -8.49 1.98
C ARG A 228 -22.70 -8.35 3.40
N ASP A 229 -23.01 -9.46 4.07
CA ASP A 229 -23.65 -9.45 5.39
C ASP A 229 -22.62 -9.01 6.44
N GLU A 230 -21.38 -9.51 6.35
CA GLU A 230 -20.24 -9.07 7.16
C GLU A 230 -19.91 -7.59 6.96
N LEU A 231 -19.98 -7.07 5.73
CA LEU A 231 -19.78 -5.64 5.47
C LEU A 231 -20.96 -4.79 6.00
N ALA A 232 -22.18 -5.32 6.00
CA ALA A 232 -23.34 -4.66 6.57
C ALA A 232 -23.23 -4.56 8.10
N GLU A 233 -22.78 -5.62 8.78
CA GLU A 233 -22.52 -5.59 10.23
C GLU A 233 -21.47 -4.54 10.61
N VAL A 234 -20.42 -4.37 9.78
CA VAL A 234 -19.44 -3.29 9.98
C VAL A 234 -20.08 -1.91 9.82
N ALA A 235 -21.04 -1.77 8.91
CA ALA A 235 -21.71 -0.50 8.66
C ALA A 235 -22.69 -0.08 9.78
N ASP A 236 -23.07 -1.00 10.67
CA ASP A 236 -23.89 -0.69 11.85
C ASP A 236 -23.14 0.12 12.91
N ASP A 237 -21.79 0.11 12.89
CA ASP A 237 -20.92 0.98 13.69
C ASP A 237 -20.21 2.00 12.79
N PRO A 238 -20.65 3.28 12.78
CA PRO A 238 -20.07 4.32 11.92
C PRO A 238 -18.57 4.56 12.13
N ILE A 239 -18.05 4.29 13.33
CA ILE A 239 -16.61 4.47 13.63
C ILE A 239 -15.84 3.32 13.03
N LEU A 240 -16.31 2.08 13.24
CA LEU A 240 -15.71 0.90 12.66
C LEU A 240 -15.75 0.96 11.12
N GLU A 241 -16.87 1.38 10.54
CA GLU A 241 -17.03 1.62 9.10
C GLU A 241 -16.00 2.62 8.58
N GLY A 242 -15.85 3.76 9.25
CA GLY A 242 -14.86 4.77 8.90
C GLY A 242 -13.42 4.25 8.97
N LEU A 243 -13.07 3.56 10.06
CA LEU A 243 -11.73 2.98 10.26
C LEU A 243 -11.42 1.89 9.24
N TYR A 244 -12.36 0.99 8.95
CA TYR A 244 -12.19 -0.06 7.94
C TYR A 244 -12.03 0.54 6.56
N ARG A 245 -12.78 1.60 6.24
CA ARG A 245 -12.70 2.24 4.94
C ARG A 245 -11.36 2.94 4.74
N ILE A 246 -10.87 3.70 5.72
CA ILE A 246 -9.51 4.25 5.64
C ILE A 246 -8.47 3.15 5.49
N THR A 247 -8.52 2.15 6.37
CA THR A 247 -7.53 1.06 6.36
C THR A 247 -7.55 0.31 5.03
N PHE A 248 -8.72 0.13 4.39
CA PHE A 248 -8.84 -0.50 3.08
C PHE A 248 -8.17 0.32 1.98
N MET A 249 -8.37 1.63 2.00
CA MET A 249 -7.73 2.54 1.05
C MET A 249 -6.21 2.59 1.27
N GLU A 250 -5.74 2.64 2.52
CA GLU A 250 -4.32 2.56 2.87
C GLU A 250 -3.69 1.23 2.38
N VAL A 251 -4.41 0.12 2.53
CA VAL A 251 -3.97 -1.18 2.01
C VAL A 251 -3.77 -1.11 0.50
N MET A 252 -4.76 -0.62 -0.26
CA MET A 252 -4.62 -0.47 -1.71
C MET A 252 -3.48 0.47 -2.08
N LEU A 253 -3.32 1.57 -1.33
CA LEU A 253 -2.26 2.56 -1.53
C LEU A 253 -0.87 1.95 -1.31
N VAL A 254 -0.65 1.19 -0.24
CA VAL A 254 0.63 0.52 0.02
C VAL A 254 0.96 -0.48 -1.09
N PHE A 255 0.00 -1.30 -1.51
CA PHE A 255 0.20 -2.21 -2.63
C PHE A 255 0.43 -1.48 -3.95
N ALA A 256 -0.20 -0.33 -4.18
CA ALA A 256 0.08 0.52 -5.34
C ALA A 256 1.56 0.88 -5.40
N HIS A 257 2.17 1.29 -4.27
CA HIS A 257 3.60 1.59 -4.20
C HIS A 257 4.48 0.36 -4.51
N ILE A 258 4.08 -0.84 -4.07
CA ILE A 258 4.76 -2.08 -4.45
C ILE A 258 4.69 -2.32 -5.96
N TYR A 259 3.52 -2.11 -6.58
CA TYR A 259 3.35 -2.32 -8.02
C TYR A 259 4.11 -1.28 -8.85
N MET A 260 4.10 -0.02 -8.44
CA MET A 260 4.89 1.06 -9.03
C MET A 260 6.38 0.77 -8.93
N GLY A 261 6.88 0.36 -7.77
CA GLY A 261 8.28 -0.03 -7.62
C GLY A 261 8.66 -1.21 -8.50
N PHE A 262 7.80 -2.23 -8.59
CA PHE A 262 8.04 -3.37 -9.46
C PHE A 262 7.94 -3.02 -10.96
N ALA A 263 7.11 -2.06 -11.35
CA ALA A 263 7.09 -1.51 -12.70
C ALA A 263 8.44 -0.87 -13.07
N LYS A 264 9.07 -0.12 -12.16
CA LYS A 264 10.43 0.39 -12.37
C LYS A 264 11.48 -0.71 -12.52
N VAL A 265 11.36 -1.82 -11.78
CA VAL A 265 12.21 -3.01 -11.99
C VAL A 265 12.04 -3.55 -13.41
N ILE A 266 10.80 -3.72 -13.86
CA ILE A 266 10.48 -4.19 -15.21
C ILE A 266 11.11 -3.26 -16.25
N GLU A 267 10.84 -1.95 -16.16
CA GLU A 267 11.39 -0.95 -17.07
C GLU A 267 12.92 -1.01 -17.14
N ALA A 268 13.60 -1.10 -16.00
CA ALA A 268 15.06 -1.21 -15.95
C ALA A 268 15.55 -2.51 -16.61
N MET A 269 14.88 -3.63 -16.36
CA MET A 269 15.23 -4.94 -16.93
C MET A 269 14.98 -5.04 -18.44
N THR A 270 13.97 -4.35 -18.98
CA THR A 270 13.55 -4.46 -20.38
C THR A 270 14.01 -3.29 -21.27
N ARG A 271 14.75 -2.31 -20.73
CA ARG A 271 15.32 -1.20 -21.52
C ARG A 271 16.17 -1.72 -22.69
N PRO A 272 16.03 -1.13 -23.89
CA PRO A 272 16.97 -1.38 -24.98
C PRO A 272 18.39 -1.01 -24.54
N ARG A 273 19.38 -1.81 -24.90
CA ARG A 273 20.78 -1.41 -24.73
C ARG A 273 21.05 -0.22 -25.67
N SER A 274 21.39 0.93 -25.08
CA SER A 274 21.98 2.07 -25.80
C SER A 274 23.37 1.74 -26.32
#